data_AF-A0A3N5FYR0-F1
#
_entry.id   AF-A0A3N5FYR0-F1
#
_cell.length_a   1.000
_cell.length_b   1.000
_cell.length_c   1.000
_cell.angle_alpha   90.00
_cell.angle_beta   90.00
_cell.angle_gamma   90.00
#
_symmetry.space_group_name_H-M   'P 1'
#
loop_
_entity.id
_entity.type
_entity.pdbx_description
1 polymer ?
#
loop_
_entity_poly.entity_id
_entity_poly.type
_entity_poly.pdbx_seq_one_letter_code
_entity_poly.pdbx_strand_id
1 'polypeptide(L)'
;MGEKKKKTVKTIKIDVDKCNGCRACEVICSAFHAAPKYSSNNPARSRIRVIREPLRDIYVPVYAGEYAKAECMGRDKYTIDGKVYEECAFCRASCPSRSEFKEPDSGLPLKCDMCEGEEEPLCVKWCLVDALTYEERVEEAEEEVNIEQLETGLESLVNKYGLNKLMETVDRMSMSKKG
;
A
#
# COMPACT_ATOMS: atom_id res chain seq x y z
N MET A 1 27.23 6.53 23.50
CA MET A 1 27.07 6.66 22.04
C MET A 1 26.67 5.28 21.54
N GLY A 2 25.39 5.08 21.23
CA GLY A 2 24.90 3.78 20.75
C GLY A 2 25.54 3.44 19.41
N GLU A 3 25.85 2.16 19.20
CA GLU A 3 26.34 1.66 17.92
C GLU A 3 25.31 1.97 16.82
N LYS A 4 25.68 2.84 15.88
CA LYS A 4 24.88 3.11 14.70
C LYS A 4 24.89 1.86 13.82
N LYS A 5 23.76 1.16 13.72
CA LYS A 5 23.61 0.04 12.77
C LYS A 5 23.18 0.58 11.40
N LYS A 6 23.59 -0.15 10.37
CA LYS A 6 23.30 0.17 8.96
C LYS A 6 21.89 -0.32 8.62
N LYS A 7 21.03 0.57 8.12
CA LYS A 7 19.68 0.28 7.60
C LYS A 7 19.71 0.34 6.07
N THR A 8 19.16 -0.68 5.42
CA THR A 8 18.94 -0.64 3.97
C THR A 8 17.63 0.07 3.67
N VAL A 9 17.69 1.15 2.91
CA VAL A 9 16.53 1.91 2.42
C VAL A 9 16.23 1.49 1.00
N LYS A 10 14.98 1.06 0.78
CA LYS A 10 14.44 0.61 -0.49
C LYS A 10 13.66 1.74 -1.15
N THR A 11 13.95 2.05 -2.41
CA THR A 11 13.27 3.11 -3.17
C THR A 11 12.76 2.57 -4.50
N ILE A 12 11.48 2.83 -4.79
CA ILE A 12 10.94 2.64 -6.13
C ILE A 12 10.87 4.01 -6.80
N LYS A 13 11.62 4.21 -7.89
CA LYS A 13 11.50 5.40 -8.73
C LYS A 13 10.34 5.22 -9.70
N ILE A 14 9.54 6.26 -9.83
CA ILE A 14 8.34 6.28 -10.67
C ILE A 14 8.52 7.34 -11.75
N ASP A 15 8.72 6.89 -12.98
CA ASP A 15 8.77 7.73 -14.17
C ASP A 15 7.38 7.71 -14.85
N VAL A 16 6.60 8.74 -14.55
CA VAL A 16 5.21 8.84 -15.01
C VAL A 16 5.10 9.04 -16.52
N ASP A 17 6.13 9.58 -17.16
CA ASP A 17 6.15 9.83 -18.60
C ASP A 17 6.31 8.53 -19.42
N LYS A 18 6.88 7.49 -18.80
CA LYS A 18 6.93 6.14 -19.37
C LYS A 18 5.68 5.30 -19.10
N CYS A 19 4.78 5.75 -18.21
CA CYS A 19 3.62 4.97 -17.83
C CYS A 19 2.56 4.97 -18.94
N ASN A 20 2.27 3.79 -19.49
CA ASN A 20 1.21 3.61 -20.50
C ASN A 20 -0.17 3.30 -19.90
N GLY A 21 -0.33 3.32 -18.58
CA GLY A 21 -1.59 3.07 -17.90
C GLY A 21 -2.16 1.65 -18.05
N CYS A 22 -1.33 0.64 -18.36
CA CYS A 22 -1.77 -0.75 -18.53
C CYS A 22 -2.29 -1.42 -17.25
N ARG A 23 -1.93 -0.90 -16.06
CA ARG A 23 -2.28 -1.44 -14.73
C ARG A 23 -1.79 -2.87 -14.47
N ALA A 24 -0.78 -3.35 -15.20
CA ALA A 24 -0.14 -4.64 -14.94
C ALA A 24 0.40 -4.74 -13.50
N CYS A 25 0.95 -3.64 -12.98
CA CYS A 25 1.39 -3.51 -11.59
C CYS A 25 0.27 -3.77 -10.58
N GLU A 26 -0.97 -3.34 -10.86
CA GLU A 26 -2.10 -3.55 -9.97
C GLU A 26 -2.48 -5.04 -9.91
N VAL A 27 -2.53 -5.67 -11.09
CA VAL A 27 -2.88 -7.09 -11.27
C VAL A 27 -1.88 -7.97 -10.53
N ILE A 28 -0.58 -7.88 -10.84
CA ILE A 28 0.42 -8.77 -10.26
C ILE A 28 0.53 -8.59 -8.74
N CYS A 29 0.45 -7.34 -8.25
CA CYS A 29 0.52 -7.07 -6.82
C CYS A 29 -0.68 -7.70 -6.09
N SER A 30 -1.90 -7.55 -6.62
CA SER A 30 -3.07 -8.19 -6.03
C SER A 30 -3.03 -9.72 -6.12
N ALA A 31 -2.47 -10.26 -7.22
CA ALA A 31 -2.35 -11.70 -7.41
C ALA A 31 -1.38 -12.32 -6.40
N PHE A 32 -0.22 -11.70 -6.21
CA PHE A 32 0.78 -12.15 -5.25
C PHE A 32 0.23 -12.17 -3.81
N HIS A 33 -0.58 -11.18 -3.46
CA HIS A 33 -1.18 -11.04 -2.13
C HIS A 33 -2.50 -11.79 -1.95
N ALA A 34 -2.95 -12.56 -2.95
CA ALA A 34 -4.06 -13.47 -2.75
C ALA A 34 -3.68 -14.56 -1.75
N ALA A 35 -4.69 -15.14 -1.09
CA ALA A 35 -4.50 -16.27 -0.19
C ALA A 35 -5.34 -17.46 -0.69
N PRO A 36 -4.72 -18.53 -1.23
CA PRO A 36 -3.28 -18.73 -1.47
C PRO A 36 -2.67 -17.79 -2.51
N LYS A 37 -1.33 -17.60 -2.50
CA LYS A 37 -0.63 -16.73 -3.47
C LYS A 37 -1.01 -17.11 -4.90
N TYR A 38 -1.33 -16.13 -5.73
CA TYR A 38 -1.72 -16.26 -7.14
C TYR A 38 -3.05 -16.98 -7.42
N SER A 39 -3.80 -17.38 -6.40
CA SER A 39 -5.10 -18.08 -6.58
C SER A 39 -6.17 -17.23 -7.26
N SER A 40 -6.09 -15.91 -7.14
CA SER A 40 -6.99 -14.94 -7.76
C SER A 40 -6.26 -13.61 -7.91
N ASN A 41 -6.87 -12.65 -8.59
CA ASN A 41 -6.37 -11.27 -8.63
C ASN A 41 -7.56 -10.31 -8.54
N ASN A 42 -7.34 -9.15 -7.93
CA ASN A 42 -8.33 -8.09 -7.82
C ASN A 42 -7.61 -6.75 -7.65
N PRO A 43 -7.58 -5.89 -8.69
CA PRO A 43 -6.91 -4.59 -8.62
C PRO A 43 -7.34 -3.69 -7.45
N ALA A 44 -8.56 -3.84 -6.93
CA ALA A 44 -9.02 -3.09 -5.76
C ALA A 44 -8.25 -3.47 -4.48
N ARG A 45 -7.67 -4.68 -4.42
CA ARG A 45 -6.82 -5.19 -3.32
C ARG A 45 -5.33 -4.92 -3.53
N SER A 46 -4.97 -4.17 -4.58
CA SER A 46 -3.58 -3.90 -4.91
C SER A 46 -2.96 -2.84 -3.99
N ARG A 47 -1.69 -3.02 -3.64
CA ARG A 47 -0.89 -2.06 -2.86
C ARG A 47 -0.22 -0.99 -3.74
N ILE A 48 -0.47 -1.01 -5.04
CA ILE A 48 -0.16 0.06 -5.99
C ILE A 48 -1.43 0.33 -6.82
N ARG A 49 -1.77 1.59 -7.04
CA ARG A 49 -2.95 2.03 -7.79
C ARG A 49 -2.55 3.13 -8.76
N VAL A 50 -2.99 3.02 -10.01
CA VAL A 50 -2.68 3.97 -11.08
C VAL A 50 -3.83 4.95 -11.22
N ILE A 51 -3.56 6.24 -10.98
CA ILE A 51 -4.44 7.32 -11.42
C ILE A 51 -4.33 7.36 -12.94
N ARG A 52 -5.43 7.02 -13.62
CA ARG A 52 -5.45 6.83 -15.07
C ARG A 52 -6.56 7.64 -15.70
N GLU A 53 -6.18 8.74 -16.35
CA GLU A 53 -7.11 9.66 -17.00
C GLU A 53 -6.61 10.04 -18.39
N PRO A 54 -6.92 9.22 -19.40
CA PRO A 54 -6.34 9.39 -20.74
C PRO A 54 -6.66 10.73 -21.41
N LEU A 55 -7.84 11.30 -21.14
CA LEU A 55 -8.24 12.59 -21.71
C LEU A 55 -7.46 13.79 -21.14
N ARG A 56 -6.85 13.62 -19.96
CA ARG A 56 -5.99 14.63 -19.32
C ARG A 56 -4.51 14.28 -19.39
N ASP A 57 -4.16 13.17 -20.05
CA ASP A 57 -2.80 12.63 -20.11
C ASP A 57 -2.18 12.42 -18.70
N ILE A 58 -2.97 11.87 -17.77
CA ILE A 58 -2.53 11.59 -16.40
C ILE A 58 -2.41 10.08 -16.19
N TYR A 59 -1.19 9.61 -15.91
CA TYR A 59 -0.85 8.22 -15.63
C TYR A 59 0.13 8.14 -14.46
N VAL A 60 -0.40 8.12 -13.23
CA VAL A 60 0.42 8.20 -12.02
C VAL A 60 0.23 6.94 -11.16
N PRO A 61 1.21 6.04 -11.10
CA PRO A 61 1.25 4.97 -10.11
C PRO A 61 1.48 5.53 -8.70
N VAL A 62 0.61 5.18 -7.76
CA VAL A 62 0.69 5.57 -6.35
C VAL A 62 0.68 4.32 -5.49
N TYR A 63 1.66 4.20 -4.58
CA TYR A 63 1.77 3.06 -3.67
C TYR A 63 1.09 3.33 -2.34
N ALA A 64 0.48 2.28 -1.79
CA ALA A 64 -0.02 2.29 -0.43
C ALA A 64 1.10 2.63 0.56
N GLY A 65 0.80 3.52 1.49
CA GLY A 65 1.66 3.93 2.60
C GLY A 65 1.00 3.62 3.93
N GLU A 66 1.14 4.53 4.89
CA GLU A 66 0.65 4.32 6.25
C GLU A 66 -0.88 4.40 6.38
N TYR A 67 -1.38 3.77 7.43
CA TYR A 67 -2.78 3.92 7.84
C TYR A 67 -2.98 5.28 8.52
N ALA A 68 -3.98 6.03 8.08
CA ALA A 68 -4.39 7.26 8.74
C ALA A 68 -5.66 7.01 9.57
N LYS A 69 -5.61 7.30 10.88
CA LYS A 69 -6.77 7.12 11.78
C LYS A 69 -7.89 8.13 11.52
N ALA A 70 -7.57 9.29 10.97
CA ALA A 70 -8.50 10.38 10.68
C ALA A 70 -8.14 11.07 9.37
N GLU A 71 -9.08 11.84 8.84
CA GLU A 71 -8.85 12.70 7.68
C GLU A 71 -8.07 13.96 8.04
N CYS A 72 -7.40 14.55 7.05
CA CYS A 72 -6.78 15.86 7.21
C CYS A 72 -7.85 16.95 7.33
N MET A 73 -7.58 17.99 8.14
CA MET A 73 -8.49 19.15 8.28
C MET A 73 -8.68 19.92 6.96
N GLY A 74 -7.68 19.91 6.09
CA GLY A 74 -7.73 20.44 4.74
C GLY A 74 -7.17 19.40 3.78
N ARG A 75 -7.79 19.30 2.61
CA ARG A 75 -7.38 18.39 1.54
C ARG A 75 -6.76 19.19 0.41
N ASP A 76 -5.72 18.65 -0.19
CA ASP A 76 -4.96 19.30 -1.24
C ASP A 76 -5.45 18.89 -2.64
N LYS A 77 -5.33 19.82 -3.59
CA LYS A 77 -5.61 19.58 -5.00
C LYS A 77 -4.57 20.33 -5.82
N TYR A 78 -3.86 19.61 -6.68
CA TYR A 78 -2.73 20.17 -7.42
C TYR A 78 -3.08 20.48 -8.87
N THR A 79 -2.53 21.60 -9.36
CA THR A 79 -2.33 21.85 -10.78
C THR A 79 -0.83 21.88 -11.02
N ILE A 80 -0.30 20.96 -11.81
CA ILE A 80 1.13 20.86 -12.12
C ILE A 80 1.24 20.82 -13.64
N ASP A 81 2.04 21.72 -14.20
CA ASP A 81 2.28 21.83 -15.65
C ASP A 81 0.99 21.83 -16.49
N GLY A 82 -0.03 22.53 -16.00
CA GLY A 82 -1.34 22.65 -16.66
C GLY A 82 -2.26 21.43 -16.50
N LYS A 83 -1.80 20.32 -15.90
CA LYS A 83 -2.62 19.15 -15.55
C LYS A 83 -3.26 19.34 -14.18
N VAL A 84 -4.58 19.18 -14.12
CA VAL A 84 -5.36 19.26 -12.88
C VAL A 84 -5.57 17.85 -12.33
N TYR A 85 -4.99 17.57 -11.18
CA TYR A 85 -5.10 16.29 -10.48
C TYR A 85 -6.31 16.28 -9.55
N GLU A 86 -6.78 15.08 -9.22
CA GLU A 86 -7.83 14.91 -8.22
C GLU A 86 -7.36 15.28 -6.82
N GLU A 87 -8.32 15.58 -5.94
CA GLU A 87 -8.06 15.83 -4.52
C GLU A 87 -7.31 14.63 -3.90
N CYS A 88 -6.28 14.89 -3.09
CA CYS A 88 -5.45 13.87 -2.45
C CYS A 88 -4.75 12.89 -3.41
N ALA A 89 -4.60 13.21 -4.71
CA ALA A 89 -4.07 12.31 -5.74
C ALA A 89 -2.76 11.63 -5.34
N PHE A 90 -1.79 12.39 -4.83
CA PHE A 90 -0.46 11.87 -4.47
C PHE A 90 -0.36 11.31 -3.05
N CYS A 91 -1.46 11.38 -2.28
CA CYS A 91 -1.47 10.84 -0.93
C CYS A 91 -1.34 9.31 -0.99
N ARG A 92 -0.51 8.74 -0.12
CA ARG A 92 -0.29 7.28 -0.02
C ARG A 92 -1.12 6.63 1.07
N ALA A 93 -1.75 7.43 1.94
CA ALA A 93 -2.39 6.92 3.13
C ALA A 93 -3.60 6.05 2.81
N SER A 94 -3.76 4.97 3.59
CA SER A 94 -5.04 4.28 3.74
C SER A 94 -5.93 5.14 4.64
N CYS A 95 -6.61 6.11 4.03
CA CYS A 95 -7.29 7.22 4.72
C CYS A 95 -8.82 7.03 4.69
N PRO A 96 -9.56 7.30 5.78
CA PRO A 96 -11.02 7.23 5.84
C PRO A 96 -11.76 7.94 4.69
N SER A 97 -11.18 9.00 4.12
CA SER A 97 -11.78 9.84 3.09
C SER A 97 -12.06 9.17 1.74
N ARG A 98 -11.43 8.02 1.45
CA ARG A 98 -11.52 7.35 0.15
C ARG A 98 -11.35 5.82 0.26
N SER A 99 -11.55 5.11 -0.86
CA SER A 99 -11.48 3.63 -0.88
C SER A 99 -10.10 3.08 -1.26
N GLU A 100 -9.21 3.92 -1.80
CA GLU A 100 -7.85 3.52 -2.16
C GLU A 100 -7.09 2.97 -0.96
N PHE A 101 -6.31 1.91 -1.23
CA PHE A 101 -5.47 1.22 -0.25
C PHE A 101 -6.27 0.65 0.94
N LYS A 102 -7.48 0.18 0.67
CA LYS A 102 -8.28 -0.61 1.61
C LYS A 102 -8.82 -1.86 0.94
N GLU A 103 -8.98 -2.92 1.72
CA GLU A 103 -9.70 -4.10 1.30
C GLU A 103 -11.15 -3.72 0.92
N PRO A 104 -11.64 -4.08 -0.28
CA PRO A 104 -12.91 -3.60 -0.81
C PRO A 104 -14.14 -4.16 -0.07
N ASP A 105 -13.98 -5.26 0.66
CA ASP A 105 -15.03 -5.92 1.43
C ASP A 105 -15.06 -5.44 2.90
N SER A 106 -13.91 -5.39 3.55
CA SER A 106 -13.79 -5.16 4.99
C SER A 106 -13.42 -3.71 5.33
N GLY A 107 -12.81 -2.99 4.40
CA GLY A 107 -12.23 -1.66 4.60
C GLY A 107 -10.90 -1.67 5.38
N LEU A 108 -10.28 -2.84 5.56
CA LEU A 108 -8.99 -2.97 6.24
C LEU A 108 -7.88 -2.26 5.46
N PRO A 109 -6.91 -1.61 6.14
CA PRO A 109 -5.85 -0.89 5.46
C PRO A 109 -4.90 -1.84 4.72
N LEU A 110 -4.55 -1.47 3.50
CA LEU A 110 -3.48 -2.09 2.71
C LEU A 110 -2.24 -1.23 2.81
N LYS A 111 -1.07 -1.85 2.99
CA LYS A 111 0.25 -1.20 3.02
C LYS A 111 1.19 -1.94 2.07
N CYS A 112 1.97 -1.21 1.29
CA CYS A 112 3.02 -1.80 0.45
C CYS A 112 4.16 -2.27 1.35
N ASP A 113 4.55 -3.53 1.21
CA ASP A 113 5.60 -4.21 1.96
C ASP A 113 6.87 -4.41 1.12
N MET A 114 6.99 -3.71 -0.02
CA MET A 114 8.08 -3.88 -0.99
C MET A 114 8.28 -5.34 -1.44
N CYS A 115 7.24 -6.18 -1.38
CA CYS A 115 7.34 -7.62 -1.65
C CYS A 115 8.46 -8.30 -0.84
N GLU A 116 8.57 -8.00 0.46
CA GLU A 116 9.52 -8.64 1.36
C GLU A 116 9.56 -10.18 1.17
N GLY A 117 10.76 -10.72 0.97
CA GLY A 117 10.99 -12.13 0.66
C GLY A 117 11.11 -12.47 -0.83
N GLU A 118 10.81 -11.53 -1.73
CA GLU A 118 11.08 -11.65 -3.17
C GLU A 118 12.41 -10.97 -3.54
N GLU A 119 13.00 -11.37 -4.68
CA GLU A 119 14.26 -10.79 -5.20
C GLU A 119 14.11 -9.31 -5.56
N GLU A 120 12.94 -8.91 -6.08
CA GLU A 120 12.60 -7.53 -6.44
C GLU A 120 11.08 -7.31 -6.32
N PRO A 121 10.60 -6.06 -6.20
CA PRO A 121 9.17 -5.78 -6.21
C PRO A 121 8.50 -6.25 -7.51
N LEU A 122 7.47 -7.09 -7.40
CA LEU A 122 6.82 -7.69 -8.58
C LEU A 122 6.17 -6.65 -9.51
N CYS A 123 5.75 -5.50 -8.98
CA CYS A 123 5.24 -4.39 -9.78
C CYS A 123 6.32 -3.74 -10.67
N VAL A 124 7.58 -3.74 -10.23
CA VAL A 124 8.76 -3.31 -11.02
C VAL A 124 9.03 -4.35 -12.10
N LYS A 125 9.14 -5.63 -11.70
CA LYS A 125 9.36 -6.76 -12.62
C LYS A 125 8.36 -6.84 -13.78
N TRP A 126 7.09 -6.52 -13.52
CA TRP A 126 6.02 -6.56 -14.54
C TRP A 126 5.84 -5.23 -15.28
N CYS A 127 6.54 -4.17 -14.90
CA CYS A 127 6.53 -2.92 -15.63
C CYS A 127 7.52 -2.97 -16.78
N LEU A 128 7.15 -3.64 -17.88
CA LEU A 128 8.02 -3.88 -19.05
C LEU A 128 8.47 -2.60 -19.80
N VAL A 129 7.96 -1.43 -19.42
CA VAL A 129 8.32 -0.13 -19.98
C VAL A 129 9.21 0.69 -19.04
N ASP A 130 9.66 0.10 -17.94
CA ASP A 130 10.57 0.71 -16.97
C ASP A 130 10.07 2.04 -16.39
N ALA A 131 8.74 2.20 -16.27
CA ALA A 131 8.13 3.31 -15.55
C ALA A 131 8.29 3.17 -14.03
N LEU A 132 8.58 1.96 -13.56
CA LEU A 132 8.86 1.65 -12.15
C LEU A 132 10.23 0.98 -12.11
N THR A 133 11.17 1.52 -11.32
CA THR A 133 12.51 0.94 -11.14
C THR A 133 12.88 0.89 -9.66
N TYR A 134 13.70 -0.07 -9.27
CA TYR A 134 14.04 -0.35 -7.87
C TYR A 134 15.52 -0.05 -7.57
N GLU A 135 15.79 0.60 -6.45
CA GLU A 135 17.14 0.79 -5.93
C GLU A 135 17.21 0.60 -4.40
N GLU A 136 18.39 0.22 -3.92
CA GLU A 136 18.71 0.11 -2.51
C GLU A 136 19.89 1.01 -2.15
N ARG A 137 19.83 1.64 -0.98
CA ARG A 137 20.96 2.39 -0.41
C ARG A 137 21.08 2.12 1.09
N VAL A 138 22.30 2.22 1.62
CA VAL A 138 22.56 2.01 3.04
C VAL A 138 22.64 3.35 3.76
N GLU A 139 21.83 3.52 4.80
CA GLU A 139 21.82 4.70 5.67
C GLU A 139 22.14 4.28 7.12
N GLU A 140 22.77 5.17 7.90
CA GLU A 140 22.94 4.96 9.34
C GLU A 140 21.63 5.35 10.04
N ALA A 141 20.98 4.42 10.77
CA ALA A 141 19.70 4.71 11.43
C ALA A 141 19.56 3.98 12.77
N GLU A 142 18.73 4.54 13.66
CA GLU A 142 18.27 3.90 14.90
C GLU A 142 17.09 2.95 14.58
N GLU A 143 17.02 1.80 15.27
CA GLU A 143 16.17 0.66 14.91
C GLU A 143 14.70 0.90 15.33
N GLU A 144 13.74 0.74 14.40
CA GLU A 144 12.30 0.57 14.68
C GLU A 144 11.89 -0.85 14.25
N VAL A 145 11.28 -1.61 15.16
CA VAL A 145 10.93 -3.03 14.95
C VAL A 145 9.60 -3.15 14.21
N ASN A 146 9.55 -3.99 13.17
CA ASN A 146 8.40 -4.22 12.28
C ASN A 146 7.27 -5.07 12.91
N ILE A 147 6.79 -4.69 14.10
CA ILE A 147 5.56 -5.21 14.75
C ILE A 147 4.32 -4.45 14.23
N GLU A 148 4.56 -3.30 13.58
CA GLU A 148 3.56 -2.31 13.20
C GLU A 148 2.44 -2.83 12.30
N GLN A 149 2.68 -3.76 11.36
CA GLN A 149 1.64 -4.13 10.39
C GLN A 149 0.47 -4.90 11.04
N LEU A 150 0.76 -5.89 11.89
CA LEU A 150 -0.27 -6.66 12.59
C LEU A 150 -0.97 -5.77 13.62
N GLU A 151 -0.21 -4.99 14.38
CA GLU A 151 -0.76 -4.04 15.35
C GLU A 151 -1.65 -3.00 14.68
N THR A 152 -1.22 -2.40 13.56
CA THR A 152 -2.02 -1.44 12.79
C THR A 152 -3.33 -2.06 12.31
N GLY A 153 -3.29 -3.30 11.83
CA GLY A 153 -4.49 -4.04 11.42
C GLY A 153 -5.46 -4.26 12.58
N LEU A 154 -4.94 -4.68 13.74
CA LEU A 154 -5.75 -4.89 14.94
C LEU A 154 -6.29 -3.57 15.49
N GLU A 155 -5.49 -2.51 15.56
CA GLU A 155 -5.92 -1.17 15.97
C GLU A 155 -7.04 -0.64 15.07
N SER A 156 -6.93 -0.82 13.75
CA SER A 156 -8.00 -0.45 12.82
C SER A 156 -9.30 -1.18 13.13
N LEU A 157 -9.24 -2.46 13.53
CA LEU A 157 -10.42 -3.23 13.90
C LEU A 157 -10.99 -2.82 15.26
N VAL A 158 -10.12 -2.54 16.25
CA VAL A 158 -10.53 -2.00 17.56
C VAL A 158 -11.25 -0.68 17.39
N ASN A 159 -10.73 0.22 16.56
CA ASN A 159 -11.38 1.51 16.27
C ASN A 159 -12.75 1.35 15.62
N LYS A 160 -12.93 0.31 14.79
CA LYS A 160 -14.19 0.08 14.05
C LYS A 160 -15.26 -0.67 14.85
N TYR A 161 -14.85 -1.62 15.69
CA TYR A 161 -15.77 -2.57 16.34
C TYR A 161 -15.69 -2.61 17.86
N GLY A 162 -14.69 -1.96 18.46
CA GLY A 162 -14.40 -2.01 19.89
C GLY A 162 -13.58 -3.24 20.30
N LEU A 163 -12.75 -3.08 21.33
CA LEU A 163 -11.82 -4.12 21.80
C LEU A 163 -12.53 -5.40 22.27
N ASN A 164 -13.58 -5.26 23.08
CA ASN A 164 -14.30 -6.41 23.65
C ASN A 164 -14.87 -7.33 22.57
N LYS A 165 -15.49 -6.74 21.54
CA LYS A 165 -16.07 -7.50 20.41
C LYS A 165 -15.00 -8.19 19.57
N LEU A 166 -13.82 -7.57 19.45
CA LEU A 166 -12.68 -8.19 18.79
C LEU A 166 -12.20 -9.42 19.56
N MET A 167 -12.01 -9.29 20.87
CA MET A 167 -11.56 -10.39 21.74
C MET A 167 -12.52 -11.57 21.69
N GLU A 168 -13.83 -11.34 21.85
CA GLU A 168 -14.85 -12.38 21.75
C GLU A 168 -14.82 -13.11 20.39
N THR A 169 -14.57 -12.38 19.31
CA THR A 169 -14.50 -12.95 17.96
C THR A 169 -13.25 -13.81 17.79
N VAL A 170 -12.09 -13.35 18.28
CA VAL A 170 -10.83 -14.09 18.24
C VAL A 170 -10.93 -15.36 19.09
N ASP A 171 -11.51 -15.27 20.30
CA ASP A 171 -11.72 -16.42 21.18
C ASP A 171 -12.59 -17.49 20.51
N ARG A 172 -13.71 -17.08 19.92
CA ARG A 172 -14.60 -17.99 19.17
C ARG A 172 -13.88 -18.66 17.99
N MET A 173 -13.05 -17.92 17.25
CA MET A 173 -12.25 -18.46 16.14
C MET A 173 -11.16 -19.43 16.63
N SER A 174 -10.56 -19.16 17.79
CA SER A 174 -9.58 -20.06 18.41
C SER A 174 -10.23 -21.38 18.86
N MET A 175 -11.48 -21.34 19.31
CA MET A 175 -12.24 -22.53 19.71
C MET A 175 -12.67 -23.36 18.50
N SER A 176 -13.06 -22.71 17.39
CA SER A 176 -13.50 -23.41 16.16
C SER A 176 -12.37 -24.10 15.39
N LYS A 177 -11.09 -23.76 15.64
CA LYS A 177 -9.92 -24.40 15.03
C LYS A 177 -9.35 -25.57 15.85
N LYS A 178 -9.84 -25.80 17.07
CA LYS A 178 -9.40 -26.88 17.97
C LYS A 178 -10.28 -28.14 17.88
N GLY A 179 -11.27 -28.16 16.99
CA GLY A 179 -12.09 -29.34 16.65
C GLY A 179 -11.95 -29.67 15.17
#